data_AF-A0A9D8VD29-F1
#
_entry.id   AF-A0A9D8VD29-F1
#
_cell.length_a   1.000
_cell.length_b   1.000
_cell.length_c   1.000
_cell.angle_alpha   90.00
_cell.angle_beta   90.00
_cell.angle_gamma   90.00
#
_symmetry.space_group_name_H-M   'P 1'
#
loop_
_entity.id
_entity.type
_entity.pdbx_description
1 polymer ?
#
loop_
_entity_poly.entity_id
_entity_poly.type
_entity_poly.pdbx_seq_one_letter_code
_entity_poly.pdbx_strand_id
1 'polypeptide(L)'
;MRTTALFLALLFGAASVFAQVKPAPDLTPEEKDGPHERLIIRGGILIDGTGGPPRGPVDIVVEGNTITRIVGVGYAGVPIDPERRPQGATREIDAHGMYIMPGIVDNHLHTGGVPKAPEAEYVYKLWLAHGITTGRGVGFGPMEWSLSERERSARGEIAAPRMVVYARPGQGEDWEGDVDTPEGAREWVRYAHSKGVEGLKLGAYRPEIMEALIDEANKHGMGQTAHLGQTGVAQMNAIDAARLGMTSMTHYYGLFESMYDNADVQTWPVDMNYMDEYHRFGQVARQWDMVTPGGEKWNALLDEFLEHDFIINPTMTIYSAGRNVMSAKNADWHDTYTLPSLAAFFAPSRENHGSYWFHWKTADEIAWKKFYQVWMQFLNEYKNKGGRVTVGSDSGFIYQLFGFGTILELEMLQEAGFHPLEVVRAATMHGAEEIFEASGEPIEYGVVRPGLRADMLIVEENPLADFKVLYGTGAIRLNDEGDVVRKGGVKWTIKDGMVFDAKQLLQDVADMVEAQKAVGQPTGD
;
A
#
# COMPACT_ATOMS: atom_id res chain seq x y z
N MET A 1 37.37 -15.03 -44.19
CA MET A 1 36.26 -14.05 -44.09
C MET A 1 35.17 -14.67 -43.23
N ARG A 2 35.19 -14.38 -41.93
CA ARG A 2 34.12 -14.73 -40.98
C ARG A 2 33.50 -13.40 -40.58
N THR A 3 32.27 -13.17 -40.99
CA THR A 3 31.47 -12.01 -40.58
C THR A 3 30.63 -12.43 -39.38
N THR A 4 31.07 -12.00 -38.20
CA THR A 4 30.32 -12.07 -36.95
C THR A 4 29.21 -11.03 -37.01
N ALA A 5 27.95 -11.46 -37.05
CA ALA A 5 26.81 -10.56 -36.91
C ALA A 5 26.56 -10.32 -35.41
N LEU A 6 26.88 -9.11 -34.95
CA LEU A 6 26.48 -8.60 -33.64
C LEU A 6 24.95 -8.41 -33.68
N PHE A 7 24.21 -9.28 -33.01
CA PHE A 7 22.82 -8.98 -32.64
C PHE A 7 22.89 -8.06 -31.42
N LEU A 8 22.61 -6.77 -31.63
CA LEU A 8 22.32 -5.83 -30.54
C LEU A 8 20.99 -6.28 -29.91
N ALA A 9 21.07 -6.98 -28.78
CA ALA A 9 19.94 -7.11 -27.89
C ALA A 9 19.67 -5.71 -27.31
N LEU A 10 18.55 -5.10 -27.71
CA LEU A 10 18.01 -3.92 -27.04
C LEU A 10 17.51 -4.36 -25.66
N LEU A 11 18.44 -4.41 -24.71
CA LEU A 11 18.15 -4.31 -23.27
C LEU A 11 17.40 -2.99 -23.05
N PHE A 12 16.07 -3.06 -23.05
CA PHE A 12 15.24 -2.00 -22.48
C PHE A 12 15.36 -2.06 -20.96
N GLY A 13 16.53 -1.70 -20.45
CA GLY A 13 16.58 -1.01 -19.18
C GLY A 13 15.82 0.30 -19.40
N ALA A 14 14.66 0.44 -18.75
CA ALA A 14 14.29 1.76 -18.29
C ALA A 14 15.41 2.20 -17.36
N ALA A 15 16.47 2.78 -17.92
CA ALA A 15 17.35 3.69 -17.21
C ALA A 15 16.50 4.92 -16.90
N SER A 16 15.52 4.74 -16.01
CA SER A 16 15.04 5.81 -15.18
C SER A 16 16.31 6.34 -14.53
N VAL A 17 16.67 7.57 -14.89
CA VAL A 17 17.55 8.38 -14.06
C VAL A 17 16.82 8.43 -12.71
N PHE A 18 17.11 7.48 -11.81
CA PHE A 18 16.66 7.48 -10.43
C PHE A 18 17.44 8.60 -9.75
N ALA A 19 17.10 9.85 -10.09
CA ALA A 19 17.54 11.01 -9.37
C ALA A 19 17.07 10.84 -7.92
N GLN A 20 18.07 10.71 -7.06
CA GLN A 20 18.02 10.17 -5.70
C GLN A 20 16.89 10.80 -4.88
N VAL A 21 16.00 9.96 -4.32
CA VAL A 21 15.06 10.39 -3.28
C VAL A 21 15.91 10.92 -2.12
N LYS A 22 15.68 12.15 -1.69
CA LYS A 22 16.39 12.72 -0.55
C LYS A 22 15.94 11.96 0.70
N PRO A 23 16.87 11.35 1.47
CA PRO A 23 16.55 10.66 2.72
C PRO A 23 15.79 11.56 3.69
N ALA A 24 14.94 10.97 4.55
CA ALA A 24 14.28 11.72 5.61
C ALA A 24 15.33 12.28 6.60
N PRO A 25 15.14 13.47 7.19
CA PRO A 25 16.02 13.95 8.26
C PRO A 25 15.82 13.11 9.54
N ASP A 26 16.83 13.13 10.41
CA ASP A 26 16.68 12.55 11.75
C ASP A 26 15.65 13.36 12.55
N LEU A 27 14.85 12.66 13.35
CA LEU A 27 13.92 13.25 14.32
C LEU A 27 14.67 14.13 15.30
N THR A 28 14.14 15.33 15.56
CA THR A 28 14.64 16.18 16.64
C THR A 28 14.31 15.57 18.01
N PRO A 29 14.99 15.99 19.10
CA PRO A 29 14.64 15.54 20.45
C PRO A 29 13.18 15.79 20.83
N GLU A 30 12.56 16.83 20.29
CA GLU A 30 11.16 17.19 20.53
C GLU A 30 10.19 16.28 19.76
N GLU A 31 10.57 15.80 18.57
CA GLU A 31 9.77 14.86 17.79
C GLU A 31 9.91 13.40 18.29
N LYS A 32 10.96 13.10 19.06
CA LYS A 32 11.20 11.76 19.64
C LYS A 32 10.36 11.51 20.89
N ASP A 33 9.17 10.98 20.66
CA ASP A 33 8.22 10.63 21.72
C ASP A 33 8.13 9.11 21.95
N GLY A 34 9.11 8.56 22.67
CA GLY A 34 9.21 7.14 22.98
C GLY A 34 10.31 6.40 22.19
N PRO A 35 10.39 5.06 22.29
CA PRO A 35 9.52 4.20 23.08
C PRO A 35 9.64 4.51 24.58
N HIS A 36 8.52 4.54 25.29
CA HIS A 36 8.50 4.86 26.73
C HIS A 36 8.74 3.61 27.58
N GLU A 37 9.31 3.77 28.77
CA GLU A 37 9.38 2.69 29.77
C GLU A 37 7.98 2.08 30.01
N ARG A 38 6.96 2.94 30.12
CA ARG A 38 5.58 2.54 30.31
C ARG A 38 4.61 3.57 29.75
N LEU A 39 4.08 3.29 28.56
CA LEU A 39 2.98 4.04 27.95
C LEU A 39 1.64 3.40 28.36
N ILE A 40 0.69 4.21 28.84
CA ILE A 40 -0.69 3.76 29.08
C ILE A 40 -1.66 4.57 28.23
N ILE A 41 -2.39 3.88 27.35
CA ILE A 41 -3.50 4.43 26.56
C ILE A 41 -4.80 4.16 27.32
N ARG A 42 -5.57 5.20 27.60
CA ARG A 42 -6.67 5.19 28.57
C ARG A 42 -8.04 5.17 27.89
N GLY A 43 -8.88 4.21 28.24
CA GLY A 43 -10.33 4.26 28.04
C GLY A 43 -10.87 4.18 26.60
N GLY A 44 -10.08 3.72 25.63
CA GLY A 44 -10.51 3.62 24.23
C GLY A 44 -11.39 2.41 23.93
N ILE A 45 -12.14 2.48 22.83
CA ILE A 45 -12.85 1.33 22.25
C ILE A 45 -11.89 0.62 21.29
N LEU A 46 -11.54 -0.63 21.61
CA LEU A 46 -10.59 -1.41 20.84
C LEU A 46 -11.27 -2.18 19.72
N ILE A 47 -10.79 -1.94 18.49
CA ILE A 47 -10.95 -2.80 17.32
C ILE A 47 -9.62 -3.57 17.21
N ASP A 48 -9.60 -4.89 17.40
CA ASP A 48 -8.33 -5.60 17.58
C ASP A 48 -7.62 -6.03 16.29
N GLY A 49 -8.27 -5.89 15.13
CA GLY A 49 -7.74 -6.28 13.82
C GLY A 49 -8.11 -7.69 13.35
N THR A 50 -8.63 -8.54 14.23
CA THR A 50 -8.90 -9.96 13.92
C THR A 50 -10.22 -10.19 13.16
N GLY A 51 -11.04 -9.14 13.04
CA GLY A 51 -12.43 -9.22 12.60
C GLY A 51 -13.44 -9.45 13.74
N GLY A 52 -12.97 -9.53 15.00
CA GLY A 52 -13.82 -9.57 16.18
C GLY A 52 -14.57 -8.25 16.42
N PRO A 53 -15.71 -8.28 17.14
CA PRO A 53 -16.45 -7.07 17.47
C PRO A 53 -15.63 -6.13 18.38
N PRO A 54 -15.79 -4.80 18.24
CA PRO A 54 -15.09 -3.86 19.09
C PRO A 54 -15.45 -4.03 20.57
N ARG A 55 -14.49 -3.79 21.47
CA ARG A 55 -14.68 -3.91 22.92
C ARG A 55 -14.07 -2.74 23.68
N GLY A 56 -14.72 -2.31 24.75
CA GLY A 56 -14.18 -1.30 25.65
C GLY A 56 -15.22 -0.64 26.54
N PRO A 57 -14.82 0.41 27.27
CA PRO A 57 -13.49 1.03 27.28
C PRO A 57 -12.38 0.10 27.80
N VAL A 58 -11.20 0.16 27.19
CA VAL A 58 -10.00 -0.55 27.63
C VAL A 58 -8.85 0.40 27.94
N ASP A 59 -8.02 0.01 28.89
CA ASP A 59 -6.66 0.56 29.05
C ASP A 59 -5.65 -0.39 28.41
N ILE A 60 -4.74 0.14 27.60
CA ILE A 60 -3.65 -0.62 26.97
C ILE A 60 -2.33 -0.18 27.59
N VAL A 61 -1.53 -1.14 28.03
CA VAL A 61 -0.20 -0.92 28.59
C VAL A 61 0.83 -1.38 27.57
N VAL A 62 1.77 -0.48 27.26
CA VAL A 62 2.92 -0.71 26.40
C VAL A 62 4.18 -0.46 27.24
N GLU A 63 5.12 -1.40 27.19
CA GLU A 63 6.45 -1.27 27.83
C GLU A 63 7.51 -1.37 26.74
N GLY A 64 8.32 -0.31 26.58
CA GLY A 64 9.17 -0.15 25.40
C GLY A 64 8.32 -0.15 24.14
N ASN A 65 8.50 -1.17 23.30
CA ASN A 65 7.79 -1.33 22.03
C ASN A 65 6.73 -2.44 22.04
N THR A 66 6.45 -3.07 23.19
CA THR A 66 5.61 -4.26 23.27
C THR A 66 4.32 -3.98 24.03
N ILE A 67 3.18 -4.43 23.50
CA ILE A 67 1.91 -4.43 24.23
C ILE A 67 2.00 -5.50 25.31
N THR A 68 1.97 -5.12 26.59
CA THR A 68 2.11 -6.08 27.70
C THR A 68 0.76 -6.44 28.32
N ARG A 69 -0.23 -5.54 28.24
CA ARG A 69 -1.54 -5.78 28.84
C ARG A 69 -2.66 -4.98 28.17
N ILE A 70 -3.84 -5.58 28.09
CA ILE A 70 -5.08 -4.89 27.74
C ILE A 70 -6.12 -5.20 28.82
N VAL A 71 -6.68 -4.18 29.45
CA VAL A 71 -7.60 -4.31 30.59
C VAL A 71 -8.92 -3.65 30.26
N GLY A 72 -10.04 -4.37 30.38
CA GLY A 72 -11.36 -3.74 30.35
C GLY A 72 -11.55 -2.91 31.62
N VAL A 73 -11.80 -1.61 31.46
CA VAL A 73 -11.92 -0.67 32.61
C VAL A 73 -13.34 -0.19 32.85
N GLY A 74 -14.30 -0.62 32.02
CA GLY A 74 -15.72 -0.34 32.19
C GLY A 74 -16.54 -0.88 31.04
N TYR A 75 -17.82 -0.52 31.05
CA TYR A 75 -18.76 -0.69 29.94
C TYR A 75 -19.85 0.39 30.07
N ALA A 76 -20.63 0.61 29.02
CA ALA A 76 -21.63 1.67 28.99
C ALA A 76 -22.58 1.61 30.21
N GLY A 77 -22.71 2.73 30.92
CA GLY A 77 -23.56 2.85 32.11
C GLY A 77 -22.91 2.45 33.44
N VAL A 78 -21.65 2.01 33.46
CA VAL A 78 -20.93 1.65 34.70
C VAL A 78 -19.70 2.55 34.89
N PRO A 79 -19.58 3.23 36.06
CA PRO A 79 -18.40 4.06 36.34
C PRO A 79 -17.10 3.26 36.31
N ILE A 80 -16.04 3.88 35.79
CA ILE A 80 -14.69 3.34 35.82
C ILE A 80 -14.17 3.42 37.26
N ASP A 81 -13.67 2.31 37.80
CA ASP A 81 -13.00 2.23 39.09
C ASP A 81 -11.50 2.57 38.93
N PRO A 82 -11.02 3.75 39.40
CA PRO A 82 -9.62 4.16 39.22
C PRO A 82 -8.60 3.20 39.83
N GLU A 83 -8.95 2.52 40.93
CA GLU A 83 -8.06 1.60 41.64
C GLU A 83 -7.79 0.31 40.86
N ARG A 84 -8.66 -0.02 39.90
CA ARG A 84 -8.53 -1.21 39.04
C ARG A 84 -7.78 -0.93 37.74
N ARG A 85 -7.47 0.34 37.47
CA ARG A 85 -6.73 0.73 36.26
C ARG A 85 -5.24 0.45 36.42
N PRO A 86 -4.52 0.16 35.32
CA PRO A 86 -3.06 0.11 35.34
C PRO A 86 -2.46 1.42 35.87
N GLN A 87 -1.42 1.35 36.69
CA GLN A 87 -0.76 2.51 37.30
C GLN A 87 0.68 2.69 36.77
N GLY A 88 1.32 3.80 37.13
CA GLY A 88 2.75 4.03 36.96
C GLY A 88 3.20 4.43 35.54
N ALA A 89 2.31 5.00 34.73
CA ALA A 89 2.69 5.49 33.40
C ALA A 89 3.83 6.52 33.47
N THR A 90 4.82 6.36 32.60
CA THR A 90 5.78 7.43 32.26
C THR A 90 5.26 8.31 31.14
N ARG A 91 4.34 7.79 30.32
CA ARG A 91 3.52 8.53 29.36
C ARG A 91 2.08 8.04 29.39
N GLU A 92 1.13 8.98 29.34
CA GLU A 92 -0.30 8.67 29.21
C GLU A 92 -0.88 9.27 27.94
N ILE A 93 -1.81 8.54 27.32
CA ILE A 93 -2.66 9.03 26.23
C ILE A 93 -4.11 8.85 26.68
N ASP A 94 -4.89 9.94 26.66
CA ASP A 94 -6.33 9.89 26.89
C ASP A 94 -7.06 9.55 25.59
N ALA A 95 -7.67 8.37 25.53
CA ALA A 95 -8.47 7.89 24.42
C ALA A 95 -9.94 7.63 24.83
N HIS A 96 -10.43 8.20 25.94
CA HIS A 96 -11.82 8.00 26.36
C HIS A 96 -12.79 8.46 25.26
N GLY A 97 -13.71 7.56 24.89
CA GLY A 97 -14.68 7.82 23.82
C GLY A 97 -14.11 7.73 22.40
N MET A 98 -12.82 7.48 22.25
CA MET A 98 -12.13 7.30 20.97
C MET A 98 -12.02 5.81 20.62
N TYR A 99 -11.58 5.54 19.40
CA TYR A 99 -11.35 4.20 18.87
C TYR A 99 -9.86 3.95 18.69
N ILE A 100 -9.42 2.75 19.04
CA ILE A 100 -8.06 2.25 18.88
C ILE A 100 -8.12 1.06 17.94
N MET A 101 -7.27 1.03 16.91
CA MET A 101 -7.12 -0.13 16.02
C MET A 101 -5.64 -0.41 15.73
N PRO A 102 -5.26 -1.59 15.20
CA PRO A 102 -3.88 -1.81 14.79
C PRO A 102 -3.48 -0.77 13.75
N GLY A 103 -2.20 -0.42 13.74
CA GLY A 103 -1.65 0.39 12.66
C GLY A 103 -1.86 -0.28 11.31
N ILE A 104 -2.16 0.52 10.29
CA ILE A 104 -2.42 0.03 8.94
C ILE A 104 -1.12 -0.54 8.36
N VAL A 105 -1.25 -1.69 7.70
CA VAL A 105 -0.22 -2.36 6.93
C VAL A 105 -0.55 -2.16 5.45
N ASP A 106 0.13 -1.22 4.80
CA ASP A 106 -0.01 -0.98 3.35
C ASP A 106 1.04 -1.79 2.59
N ASN A 107 0.59 -2.82 1.88
CA ASN A 107 1.47 -3.76 1.21
C ASN A 107 1.89 -3.30 -0.20
N HIS A 108 1.61 -2.06 -0.60
CA HIS A 108 2.06 -1.57 -1.90
C HIS A 108 2.38 -0.08 -1.86
N LEU A 109 3.61 0.22 -1.42
CA LEU A 109 4.09 1.58 -1.33
C LEU A 109 5.26 1.86 -2.28
N HIS A 110 5.31 3.11 -2.74
CA HIS A 110 6.47 3.72 -3.36
C HIS A 110 6.84 4.97 -2.56
N THR A 111 8.12 5.16 -2.27
CA THR A 111 8.55 6.50 -1.86
C THR A 111 8.54 7.38 -3.12
N GLY A 112 8.50 8.70 -2.95
CA GLY A 112 8.44 9.66 -4.05
C GLY A 112 9.63 9.57 -5.03
N GLY A 113 10.12 10.71 -5.45
CA GLY A 113 11.27 10.82 -6.35
C GLY A 113 11.21 12.06 -7.19
N VAL A 114 12.32 12.41 -7.79
CA VAL A 114 12.38 13.54 -8.74
C VAL A 114 11.66 13.13 -10.04
N PRO A 115 10.86 14.03 -10.65
CA PRO A 115 10.55 15.39 -10.22
C PRO A 115 9.32 15.51 -9.30
N LYS A 116 8.62 14.41 -8.99
CA LYS A 116 7.31 14.42 -8.31
C LYS A 116 7.36 14.89 -6.85
N ALA A 117 8.09 14.17 -5.99
CA ALA A 117 8.14 14.37 -4.55
C ALA A 117 9.55 13.97 -4.06
N PRO A 118 10.54 14.88 -4.16
CA PRO A 118 11.95 14.53 -3.99
C PRO A 118 12.32 14.14 -2.56
N GLU A 119 11.63 14.66 -1.55
CA GLU A 119 11.89 14.40 -0.14
C GLU A 119 11.07 13.21 0.39
N ALA A 120 11.75 12.18 0.93
CA ALA A 120 11.07 11.05 1.55
C ALA A 120 10.24 11.45 2.77
N GLU A 121 10.69 12.46 3.52
CA GLU A 121 10.01 12.97 4.71
C GLU A 121 8.54 13.33 4.43
N TYR A 122 8.27 14.05 3.34
CA TYR A 122 6.91 14.42 2.93
C TYR A 122 5.99 13.19 2.81
N VAL A 123 6.49 12.13 2.16
CA VAL A 123 5.74 10.90 1.95
C VAL A 123 5.55 10.13 3.26
N TYR A 124 6.60 10.03 4.08
CA TYR A 124 6.55 9.29 5.33
C TYR A 124 5.65 9.94 6.37
N LYS A 125 5.69 11.28 6.48
CA LYS A 125 4.78 12.05 7.35
C LYS A 125 3.34 11.87 6.92
N LEU A 126 3.04 11.85 5.61
CA LEU A 126 1.71 11.53 5.10
C LEU A 126 1.26 10.11 5.48
N TRP A 127 2.12 9.10 5.38
CA TRP A 127 1.76 7.74 5.77
C TRP A 127 1.47 7.61 7.26
N LEU A 128 2.39 8.10 8.11
CA LEU A 128 2.20 8.08 9.56
C LEU A 128 0.98 8.91 9.97
N ALA A 129 0.71 10.04 9.32
CA ALA A 129 -0.48 10.85 9.58
C ALA A 129 -1.81 10.14 9.29
N HIS A 130 -1.79 9.07 8.49
CA HIS A 130 -2.96 8.25 8.18
C HIS A 130 -2.97 6.92 8.95
N GLY A 131 -2.11 6.77 9.96
CA GLY A 131 -2.07 5.57 10.79
C GLY A 131 -1.38 4.37 10.15
N ILE A 132 -0.66 4.58 9.06
CA ILE A 132 0.14 3.53 8.41
C ILE A 132 1.43 3.35 9.20
N THR A 133 1.53 2.23 9.92
CA THR A 133 2.69 1.93 10.77
C THR A 133 3.66 0.98 10.10
N THR A 134 3.21 0.24 9.07
CA THR A 134 4.04 -0.67 8.28
C THR A 134 3.74 -0.49 6.79
N GLY A 135 4.79 -0.46 5.99
CA GLY A 135 4.72 -0.41 4.55
C GLY A 135 5.58 -1.47 3.90
N ARG A 136 5.04 -2.25 2.95
CA ARG A 136 5.85 -3.04 2.02
C ARG A 136 6.12 -2.21 0.77
N GLY A 137 7.37 -1.87 0.56
CA GLY A 137 7.80 -1.14 -0.61
C GLY A 137 8.01 -2.09 -1.78
N VAL A 138 7.33 -1.85 -2.90
CA VAL A 138 7.55 -2.58 -4.16
C VAL A 138 8.66 -1.91 -4.98
N GLY A 139 9.77 -1.64 -4.29
CA GLY A 139 10.76 -0.62 -4.61
C GLY A 139 10.36 0.73 -4.02
N PHE A 140 10.82 1.02 -2.80
CA PHE A 140 10.69 2.36 -2.19
C PHE A 140 11.53 3.39 -2.95
N GLY A 141 12.73 2.99 -3.38
CA GLY A 141 13.67 3.73 -4.20
C GLY A 141 14.78 2.78 -4.66
N PRO A 142 16.02 3.28 -4.90
CA PRO A 142 17.19 2.40 -5.05
C PRO A 142 17.32 1.42 -3.87
N MET A 143 17.86 0.23 -4.12
CA MET A 143 17.87 -0.87 -3.14
C MET A 143 18.61 -0.48 -1.85
N GLU A 144 19.84 -0.01 -1.96
CA GLU A 144 20.71 0.37 -0.85
C GLU A 144 20.13 1.53 -0.04
N TRP A 145 19.56 2.51 -0.75
CA TRP A 145 18.85 3.61 -0.12
C TRP A 145 17.63 3.11 0.68
N SER A 146 16.84 2.19 0.12
CA SER A 146 15.66 1.62 0.77
C SER A 146 16.03 0.82 2.02
N LEU A 147 17.11 0.04 1.95
CA LEU A 147 17.67 -0.69 3.08
C LEU A 147 18.17 0.28 4.17
N SER A 148 18.82 1.37 3.78
CA SER A 148 19.28 2.40 4.73
C SER A 148 18.11 3.06 5.47
N GLU A 149 17.07 3.49 4.76
CA GLU A 149 15.87 4.09 5.38
C GLU A 149 15.12 3.09 6.28
N ARG A 150 15.03 1.81 5.88
CA ARG A 150 14.49 0.76 6.74
C ARG A 150 15.23 0.69 8.07
N GLU A 151 16.56 0.62 8.02
CA GLU A 151 17.38 0.51 9.23
C GLU A 151 17.25 1.75 10.13
N ARG A 152 17.17 2.95 9.53
CA ARG A 152 16.93 4.21 10.27
C ARG A 152 15.54 4.22 10.92
N SER A 153 14.51 3.78 10.20
CA SER A 153 13.15 3.64 10.76
C SER A 153 13.13 2.62 11.90
N ALA A 154 13.80 1.47 11.74
CA ALA A 154 13.87 0.42 12.77
C ALA A 154 14.54 0.90 14.06
N ARG A 155 15.51 1.82 13.97
CA ARG A 155 16.15 2.47 15.12
C ARG A 155 15.39 3.66 15.69
N GLY A 156 14.25 4.05 15.11
CA GLY A 156 13.49 5.22 15.54
C GLY A 156 14.23 6.54 15.29
N GLU A 157 15.07 6.58 14.25
CA GLU A 157 15.84 7.78 13.89
C GLU A 157 15.04 8.75 13.03
N ILE A 158 14.04 8.29 12.28
CA ILE A 158 13.25 9.07 11.33
C ILE A 158 11.74 8.89 11.54
N ALA A 159 10.94 9.89 11.18
CA ALA A 159 9.48 9.80 11.14
C ALA A 159 9.01 8.95 9.96
N ALA A 160 9.10 7.62 10.07
CA ALA A 160 8.68 6.69 9.02
C ALA A 160 7.92 5.47 9.57
N PRO A 161 7.04 4.85 8.77
CA PRO A 161 6.53 3.52 9.09
C PRO A 161 7.69 2.50 9.14
N ARG A 162 7.43 1.33 9.71
CA ARG A 162 8.25 0.15 9.47
C ARG A 162 8.28 -0.14 7.97
N MET A 163 9.47 -0.34 7.42
CA MET A 163 9.65 -0.57 5.99
C MET A 163 10.01 -2.04 5.76
N VAL A 164 9.30 -2.70 4.84
CA VAL A 164 9.64 -4.04 4.34
C VAL A 164 10.07 -3.87 2.89
N VAL A 165 11.33 -4.20 2.59
CA VAL A 165 11.95 -3.85 1.31
C VAL A 165 11.79 -4.99 0.32
N TYR A 166 10.97 -4.79 -0.71
CA TYR A 166 11.02 -5.63 -1.90
C TYR A 166 11.85 -4.95 -2.98
N ALA A 167 12.68 -5.72 -3.67
CA ALA A 167 13.51 -5.25 -4.77
C ALA A 167 13.08 -5.87 -6.11
N ARG A 168 13.46 -5.22 -7.21
CA ARG A 168 13.25 -5.75 -8.57
C ARG A 168 14.49 -6.46 -9.08
N PRO A 169 14.33 -7.57 -9.84
CA PRO A 169 15.45 -8.27 -10.47
C PRO A 169 16.41 -7.34 -11.22
N GLY A 170 17.71 -7.49 -10.96
CA GLY A 170 18.78 -6.67 -11.54
C GLY A 170 19.14 -5.41 -10.76
N GLN A 171 18.45 -5.09 -9.66
CA GLN A 171 18.83 -3.98 -8.78
C GLN A 171 19.99 -4.35 -7.84
N GLY A 172 20.73 -3.32 -7.39
CA GLY A 172 21.83 -3.40 -6.44
C GLY A 172 23.07 -2.69 -6.98
N GLU A 173 23.71 -1.85 -6.16
CA GLU A 173 24.89 -1.06 -6.55
C GLU A 173 26.07 -1.96 -6.94
N ASP A 174 26.23 -3.10 -6.25
CA ASP A 174 27.30 -4.08 -6.50
C ASP A 174 26.87 -5.22 -7.46
N TRP A 175 25.67 -5.15 -8.06
CA TRP A 175 25.19 -6.19 -8.95
C TRP A 175 25.64 -5.92 -10.39
N GLU A 176 26.46 -6.83 -10.95
CA GLU A 176 26.99 -6.72 -12.31
C GLU A 176 26.43 -7.78 -13.29
N GLY A 177 25.62 -8.72 -12.80
CA GLY A 177 25.07 -9.82 -13.60
C GLY A 177 23.82 -9.44 -14.42
N ASP A 178 23.38 -10.35 -15.29
CA ASP A 178 22.08 -10.25 -15.97
C ASP A 178 21.07 -11.21 -15.30
N VAL A 179 19.80 -10.90 -15.43
CA VAL A 179 18.66 -11.71 -14.96
C VAL A 179 17.90 -12.35 -16.14
N ASP A 180 18.46 -12.29 -17.35
CA ASP A 180 17.87 -12.81 -18.58
C ASP A 180 18.04 -14.33 -18.78
N THR A 181 18.75 -15.02 -17.89
CA THR A 181 18.87 -16.48 -17.84
C THR A 181 18.40 -17.04 -16.50
N PRO A 182 17.94 -18.32 -16.44
CA PRO A 182 17.51 -18.92 -15.18
C PRO A 182 18.60 -18.87 -14.09
N GLU A 183 19.88 -19.10 -14.45
CA GLU A 183 20.95 -19.03 -13.45
C GLU A 183 21.21 -17.59 -12.99
N GLY A 184 21.28 -16.62 -13.91
CA GLY A 184 21.46 -15.21 -13.54
C GLY A 184 20.34 -14.68 -12.65
N ALA A 185 19.09 -15.11 -12.91
CA ALA A 185 17.96 -14.84 -12.04
C ALA A 185 18.14 -15.39 -10.62
N ARG A 186 18.60 -16.65 -10.48
CA ARG A 186 18.88 -17.25 -9.17
C ARG A 186 20.05 -16.57 -8.46
N GLU A 187 21.11 -16.24 -9.19
CA GLU A 187 22.25 -15.50 -8.67
C GLU A 187 21.82 -14.15 -8.10
N TRP A 188 20.95 -13.43 -8.81
CA TRP A 188 20.43 -12.16 -8.32
C TRP A 188 19.57 -12.32 -7.07
N VAL A 189 18.70 -13.34 -6.99
CA VAL A 189 17.90 -13.59 -5.78
C VAL A 189 18.81 -13.87 -4.59
N ARG A 190 19.85 -14.70 -4.75
CA ARG A 190 20.83 -14.95 -3.68
C ARG A 190 21.58 -13.68 -3.28
N TYR A 191 21.93 -12.84 -4.24
CA TYR A 191 22.55 -11.55 -3.98
C TYR A 191 21.62 -10.64 -3.17
N ALA A 192 20.38 -10.43 -3.62
CA ALA A 192 19.39 -9.60 -2.94
C ALA A 192 19.12 -10.10 -1.51
N HIS A 193 18.95 -11.40 -1.33
CA HIS A 193 18.83 -12.03 -0.01
C HIS A 193 20.05 -11.72 0.88
N SER A 194 21.27 -11.84 0.34
CA SER A 194 22.50 -11.54 1.10
C SER A 194 22.64 -10.07 1.51
N LYS A 195 21.99 -9.15 0.80
CA LYS A 195 21.88 -7.72 1.15
C LYS A 195 20.79 -7.45 2.19
N GLY A 196 19.96 -8.44 2.51
CA GLY A 196 18.87 -8.34 3.48
C GLY A 196 17.57 -7.83 2.90
N VAL A 197 17.33 -7.99 1.60
CA VAL A 197 16.02 -7.74 0.97
C VAL A 197 15.02 -8.81 1.43
N GLU A 198 13.82 -8.40 1.84
CA GLU A 198 12.79 -9.32 2.36
C GLU A 198 11.92 -9.96 1.28
N GLY A 199 11.90 -9.41 0.06
CA GLY A 199 11.12 -9.98 -1.03
C GLY A 199 11.30 -9.33 -2.39
N LEU A 200 10.44 -9.73 -3.31
CA LEU A 200 10.63 -9.52 -4.74
C LEU A 200 9.42 -8.85 -5.36
N LYS A 201 9.65 -7.73 -6.03
CA LYS A 201 8.69 -7.12 -6.94
C LYS A 201 8.98 -7.60 -8.36
N LEU A 202 8.12 -8.46 -8.88
CA LEU A 202 8.28 -9.09 -10.19
C LEU A 202 7.45 -8.37 -11.27
N GLY A 203 7.88 -8.55 -12.52
CA GLY A 203 7.10 -8.28 -13.73
C GLY A 203 6.60 -9.59 -14.34
N ALA A 204 6.01 -9.52 -15.53
CA ALA A 204 5.76 -10.71 -16.34
C ALA A 204 7.04 -11.10 -17.11
N TYR A 205 7.86 -11.95 -16.50
CA TYR A 205 9.07 -12.50 -17.11
C TYR A 205 8.77 -13.73 -17.99
N ARG A 206 9.72 -14.14 -18.83
CA ARG A 206 9.61 -15.42 -19.56
C ARG A 206 9.47 -16.57 -18.56
N PRO A 207 8.71 -17.63 -18.87
CA PRO A 207 8.37 -18.67 -17.91
C PRO A 207 9.58 -19.27 -17.16
N GLU A 208 10.66 -19.58 -17.87
CA GLU A 208 11.87 -20.16 -17.28
C GLU A 208 12.62 -19.22 -16.32
N ILE A 209 12.47 -17.90 -16.53
CA ILE A 209 13.05 -16.87 -15.66
C ILE A 209 12.14 -16.65 -14.45
N MET A 210 10.83 -16.58 -14.67
CA MET A 210 9.85 -16.43 -13.59
C MET A 210 9.93 -17.61 -12.61
N GLU A 211 9.98 -18.84 -13.12
CA GLU A 211 10.16 -20.05 -12.31
C GLU A 211 11.46 -19.98 -11.49
N ALA A 212 12.57 -19.59 -12.11
CA ALA A 212 13.85 -19.48 -11.42
C ALA A 212 13.85 -18.42 -10.30
N LEU A 213 13.19 -17.28 -10.53
CA LEU A 213 13.03 -16.22 -9.54
C LEU A 213 12.18 -16.70 -8.35
N ILE A 214 11.01 -17.28 -8.61
CA ILE A 214 10.08 -17.73 -7.56
C ILE A 214 10.68 -18.91 -6.77
N ASP A 215 11.21 -19.92 -7.46
CA ASP A 215 11.78 -21.10 -6.79
C ASP A 215 12.99 -20.75 -5.92
N GLU A 216 13.88 -19.87 -6.38
CA GLU A 216 15.00 -19.42 -5.54
C GLU A 216 14.54 -18.58 -4.36
N ALA A 217 13.56 -17.70 -4.56
CA ALA A 217 12.99 -16.87 -3.51
C ALA A 217 12.37 -17.69 -2.38
N ASN A 218 11.58 -18.70 -2.74
CA ASN A 218 10.94 -19.61 -1.81
C ASN A 218 11.98 -20.39 -0.97
N LYS A 219 13.14 -20.74 -1.53
CA LYS A 219 14.24 -21.38 -0.77
C LYS A 219 14.86 -20.48 0.29
N HIS A 220 14.80 -19.16 0.10
CA HIS A 220 15.33 -18.17 1.06
C HIS A 220 14.24 -17.53 1.92
N GLY A 221 12.98 -17.99 1.82
CA GLY A 221 11.87 -17.44 2.58
C GLY A 221 11.54 -15.97 2.25
N MET A 222 11.83 -15.55 1.01
CA MET A 222 11.58 -14.19 0.53
C MET A 222 10.19 -14.12 -0.08
N GLY A 223 9.36 -13.15 0.28
CA GLY A 223 8.02 -13.03 -0.31
C GLY A 223 8.04 -12.49 -1.74
N GLN A 224 6.97 -12.72 -2.51
CA GLN A 224 6.88 -12.26 -3.90
C GLN A 224 5.54 -11.60 -4.19
N THR A 225 5.58 -10.54 -5.01
CA THR A 225 4.41 -9.95 -5.63
C THR A 225 4.73 -9.48 -7.04
N ALA A 226 3.76 -9.54 -7.96
CA ALA A 226 4.02 -9.22 -9.37
C ALA A 226 3.05 -8.19 -9.95
N HIS A 227 3.61 -7.24 -10.70
CA HIS A 227 2.87 -6.47 -11.71
C HIS A 227 3.02 -7.24 -13.04
N LEU A 228 2.10 -8.14 -13.35
CA LEU A 228 2.14 -8.99 -14.55
C LEU A 228 1.71 -8.22 -15.80
N GLY A 229 2.44 -7.16 -16.14
CA GLY A 229 2.05 -6.17 -17.15
C GLY A 229 1.80 -6.74 -18.55
N GLN A 230 1.03 -6.02 -19.37
CA GLN A 230 0.48 -6.49 -20.65
C GLN A 230 1.53 -7.04 -21.63
N THR A 231 2.76 -6.55 -21.60
CA THR A 231 3.81 -6.98 -22.54
C THR A 231 4.28 -8.40 -22.33
N GLY A 232 4.08 -8.98 -21.14
CA GLY A 232 4.46 -10.35 -20.82
C GLY A 232 3.30 -11.23 -20.34
N VAL A 233 2.15 -10.65 -19.98
CA VAL A 233 1.03 -11.36 -19.31
C VAL A 233 0.51 -12.57 -20.09
N ALA A 234 0.58 -12.56 -21.43
CA ALA A 234 0.16 -13.69 -22.26
C ALA A 234 1.04 -14.95 -22.10
N GLN A 235 2.25 -14.81 -21.54
CA GLN A 235 3.15 -15.92 -21.23
C GLN A 235 3.20 -16.23 -19.73
N MET A 236 2.74 -15.29 -18.89
CA MET A 236 2.82 -15.37 -17.43
C MET A 236 1.72 -14.52 -16.81
N ASN A 237 0.52 -15.11 -16.68
CA ASN A 237 -0.61 -14.48 -15.99
C ASN A 237 -0.66 -14.90 -14.50
N ALA A 238 -1.71 -14.50 -13.78
CA ALA A 238 -1.78 -14.71 -12.35
C ALA A 238 -1.87 -16.19 -11.97
N ILE A 239 -2.64 -17.00 -12.72
CA ILE A 239 -2.75 -18.45 -12.48
C ILE A 239 -1.44 -19.18 -12.77
N ASP A 240 -0.71 -18.78 -13.82
CA ASP A 240 0.59 -19.37 -14.13
C ASP A 240 1.60 -19.07 -13.00
N ALA A 241 1.63 -17.83 -12.53
CA ALA A 241 2.52 -17.45 -11.43
C ALA A 241 2.14 -18.11 -10.10
N ALA A 242 0.85 -18.26 -9.80
CA ALA A 242 0.37 -19.01 -8.63
C ALA A 242 0.80 -20.49 -8.66
N ARG A 243 0.70 -21.14 -9.83
CA ARG A 243 1.16 -22.52 -10.04
C ARG A 243 2.67 -22.70 -9.85
N LEU A 244 3.45 -21.66 -10.13
CA LEU A 244 4.90 -21.64 -9.86
C LEU A 244 5.23 -21.40 -8.39
N GLY A 245 4.23 -21.12 -7.53
CA GLY A 245 4.40 -20.90 -6.10
C GLY A 245 4.61 -19.44 -5.71
N MET A 246 4.18 -18.47 -6.54
CA MET A 246 4.11 -17.06 -6.14
C MET A 246 3.00 -16.89 -5.11
N THR A 247 3.28 -16.18 -4.01
CA THR A 247 2.35 -16.07 -2.88
C THR A 247 1.32 -14.95 -2.99
N SER A 248 1.61 -13.89 -3.74
CA SER A 248 0.68 -12.77 -3.91
C SER A 248 0.74 -12.13 -5.29
N MET A 249 -0.38 -11.56 -5.73
CA MET A 249 -0.39 -10.59 -6.84
C MET A 249 -0.66 -9.18 -6.36
N THR A 250 -0.43 -8.22 -7.25
CA THR A 250 -0.91 -6.87 -7.05
C THR A 250 -1.56 -6.27 -8.29
N HIS A 251 -2.42 -5.27 -8.10
CA HIS A 251 -3.29 -4.71 -9.13
C HIS A 251 -4.34 -5.74 -9.61
N TYR A 252 -4.68 -5.69 -10.90
CA TYR A 252 -5.50 -6.69 -11.58
C TYR A 252 -4.73 -7.44 -12.68
N TYR A 253 -3.47 -7.07 -12.96
CA TYR A 253 -2.75 -7.61 -14.12
C TYR A 253 -2.57 -9.12 -13.98
N GLY A 254 -2.98 -9.85 -15.01
CA GLY A 254 -2.95 -11.31 -15.01
C GLY A 254 -4.20 -11.94 -14.43
N LEU A 255 -5.04 -11.22 -13.67
CA LEU A 255 -6.26 -11.78 -13.06
C LEU A 255 -7.31 -12.10 -14.13
N PHE A 256 -7.65 -11.12 -14.96
CA PHE A 256 -8.67 -11.28 -16.00
C PHE A 256 -8.16 -12.18 -17.12
N GLU A 257 -6.88 -12.03 -17.47
CA GLU A 257 -6.19 -12.85 -18.45
C GLU A 257 -6.21 -14.35 -18.09
N SER A 258 -6.26 -14.69 -16.80
CA SER A 258 -6.40 -16.09 -16.33
C SER A 258 -7.80 -16.70 -16.53
N MET A 259 -8.82 -15.92 -16.93
CA MET A 259 -10.21 -16.37 -16.95
C MET A 259 -11.05 -15.90 -18.14
N TYR A 260 -10.43 -15.52 -19.26
CA TYR A 260 -11.18 -15.14 -20.48
C TYR A 260 -12.04 -16.29 -21.02
N ASP A 261 -13.30 -16.00 -21.39
CA ASP A 261 -14.22 -17.04 -21.86
C ASP A 261 -13.83 -17.59 -23.23
N ASN A 262 -13.68 -16.70 -24.22
CA ASN A 262 -13.60 -17.04 -25.64
C ASN A 262 -12.31 -16.55 -26.32
N ALA A 263 -11.31 -16.16 -25.54
CA ALA A 263 -10.03 -15.68 -26.03
C ALA A 263 -8.89 -16.17 -25.14
N ASP A 264 -7.70 -16.25 -25.71
CA ASP A 264 -6.45 -16.56 -24.97
C ASP A 264 -5.65 -15.28 -24.65
N VAL A 265 -5.90 -14.20 -25.40
CA VAL A 265 -5.27 -12.89 -25.22
C VAL A 265 -6.31 -11.78 -25.30
N GLN A 266 -6.05 -10.65 -24.64
CA GLN A 266 -6.90 -9.47 -24.76
C GLN A 266 -7.01 -9.05 -26.24
N THR A 267 -8.21 -8.65 -26.65
CA THR A 267 -8.49 -8.18 -28.01
C THR A 267 -8.01 -6.73 -28.24
N TRP A 268 -6.70 -6.53 -28.29
CA TRP A 268 -6.08 -5.21 -28.52
C TRP A 268 -6.47 -4.63 -29.90
N PRO A 269 -6.65 -3.31 -30.01
CA PRO A 269 -6.71 -2.64 -31.31
C PRO A 269 -5.47 -2.94 -32.16
N VAL A 270 -5.65 -3.08 -33.48
CA VAL A 270 -4.54 -3.41 -34.40
C VAL A 270 -3.49 -2.29 -34.52
N ASP A 271 -3.85 -1.07 -34.12
CA ASP A 271 -3.01 0.12 -34.06
C ASP A 271 -2.53 0.43 -32.62
N MET A 272 -2.67 -0.53 -31.70
CA MET A 272 -2.21 -0.41 -30.32
C MET A 272 -0.70 -0.10 -30.26
N ASN A 273 -0.33 0.80 -29.35
CA ASN A 273 1.06 1.07 -29.00
C ASN A 273 1.16 1.05 -27.48
N TYR A 274 1.87 0.07 -26.92
CA TYR A 274 2.02 -0.04 -25.47
C TYR A 274 2.79 1.13 -24.85
N MET A 275 3.68 1.77 -25.62
CA MET A 275 4.43 2.94 -25.16
C MET A 275 3.57 4.22 -25.14
N ASP A 276 2.37 4.19 -25.71
CA ASP A 276 1.38 5.25 -25.52
C ASP A 276 0.50 4.89 -24.30
N GLU A 277 0.67 5.62 -23.20
CA GLU A 277 -0.08 5.33 -21.97
C GLU A 277 -1.59 5.52 -22.12
N TYR A 278 -2.03 6.43 -23.00
CA TYR A 278 -3.44 6.59 -23.27
C TYR A 278 -4.00 5.33 -23.95
N HIS A 279 -3.24 4.74 -24.88
CA HIS A 279 -3.59 3.44 -25.45
C HIS A 279 -3.64 2.36 -24.37
N ARG A 280 -2.60 2.26 -23.53
CA ARG A 280 -2.52 1.28 -22.44
C ARG A 280 -3.73 1.38 -21.50
N PHE A 281 -3.87 2.48 -20.77
CA PHE A 281 -4.89 2.62 -19.74
C PHE A 281 -6.30 2.80 -20.30
N GLY A 282 -6.43 3.30 -21.52
CA GLY A 282 -7.69 3.29 -22.25
C GLY A 282 -8.16 1.86 -22.51
N GLN A 283 -7.29 0.96 -22.95
CA GLN A 283 -7.72 -0.36 -23.41
C GLN A 283 -7.86 -1.41 -22.29
N VAL A 284 -7.02 -1.39 -21.26
CA VAL A 284 -7.01 -2.43 -20.20
C VAL A 284 -8.36 -2.64 -19.50
N ALA A 285 -9.14 -1.58 -19.29
CA ALA A 285 -10.43 -1.72 -18.62
C ALA A 285 -11.43 -2.55 -19.44
N ARG A 286 -11.28 -2.67 -20.76
CA ARG A 286 -12.24 -3.37 -21.63
C ARG A 286 -12.24 -4.89 -21.47
N GLN A 287 -11.31 -5.43 -20.67
CA GLN A 287 -11.31 -6.84 -20.27
C GLN A 287 -12.57 -7.27 -19.50
N TRP A 288 -13.34 -6.32 -18.93
CA TRP A 288 -14.58 -6.61 -18.20
C TRP A 288 -15.60 -7.41 -19.03
N ASP A 289 -15.58 -7.25 -20.36
CA ASP A 289 -16.52 -7.89 -21.31
C ASP A 289 -15.96 -9.21 -21.87
N MET A 290 -14.78 -9.63 -21.43
CA MET A 290 -14.12 -10.86 -21.86
C MET A 290 -14.26 -12.01 -20.86
N VAL A 291 -14.87 -11.74 -19.71
CA VAL A 291 -15.08 -12.68 -18.60
C VAL A 291 -16.54 -12.69 -18.19
N THR A 292 -17.06 -13.85 -17.78
CA THR A 292 -18.42 -13.99 -17.27
C THR A 292 -18.36 -14.22 -15.75
N PRO A 293 -18.78 -13.23 -14.92
CA PRO A 293 -18.87 -13.44 -13.47
C PRO A 293 -19.74 -14.63 -13.10
N GLY A 294 -19.23 -15.50 -12.23
CA GLY A 294 -19.90 -16.76 -11.87
C GLY A 294 -19.90 -17.83 -12.96
N GLY A 295 -19.21 -17.62 -14.09
CA GLY A 295 -19.01 -18.61 -15.15
C GLY A 295 -18.04 -19.74 -14.75
N GLU A 296 -17.82 -20.69 -15.66
CA GLU A 296 -16.98 -21.87 -15.40
C GLU A 296 -15.52 -21.48 -15.11
N LYS A 297 -14.88 -20.69 -15.99
CA LYS A 297 -13.48 -20.25 -15.81
C LYS A 297 -13.28 -19.34 -14.60
N TRP A 298 -14.27 -18.50 -14.32
CA TRP A 298 -14.30 -17.65 -13.13
C TRP A 298 -14.26 -18.46 -11.84
N ASN A 299 -15.16 -19.44 -11.70
CA ASN A 299 -15.21 -20.29 -10.52
C ASN A 299 -13.97 -21.19 -10.42
N ALA A 300 -13.48 -21.71 -11.55
CA ALA A 300 -12.24 -22.49 -11.56
C ALA A 300 -11.03 -21.67 -11.07
N LEU A 301 -10.91 -20.41 -11.50
CA LEU A 301 -9.85 -19.52 -11.03
C LEU A 301 -9.96 -19.22 -9.52
N LEU A 302 -11.18 -18.95 -9.03
CA LEU A 302 -11.42 -18.76 -7.60
C LEU A 302 -10.97 -19.98 -6.80
N ASP A 303 -11.36 -21.17 -7.22
CA ASP A 303 -11.04 -22.42 -6.52
C ASP A 303 -9.53 -22.71 -6.57
N GLU A 304 -8.88 -22.51 -7.72
CA GLU A 304 -7.44 -22.73 -7.86
C GLU A 304 -6.60 -21.72 -7.06
N PHE A 305 -7.02 -20.45 -6.99
CA PHE A 305 -6.37 -19.48 -6.09
C PHE A 305 -6.48 -19.89 -4.62
N LEU A 306 -7.59 -20.48 -4.20
CA LEU A 306 -7.74 -21.01 -2.83
C LEU A 306 -6.82 -22.22 -2.59
N GLU A 307 -6.67 -23.11 -3.57
CA GLU A 307 -5.76 -24.26 -3.48
C GLU A 307 -4.30 -23.82 -3.31
N HIS A 308 -3.92 -22.69 -3.89
CA HIS A 308 -2.61 -22.07 -3.76
C HIS A 308 -2.46 -21.09 -2.59
N ASP A 309 -3.54 -20.86 -1.82
CA ASP A 309 -3.59 -19.82 -0.77
C ASP A 309 -3.10 -18.45 -1.27
N PHE A 310 -3.53 -18.09 -2.48
CA PHE A 310 -2.99 -16.94 -3.21
C PHE A 310 -3.55 -15.61 -2.69
N ILE A 311 -2.69 -14.68 -2.28
CA ILE A 311 -3.13 -13.40 -1.72
C ILE A 311 -3.32 -12.36 -2.84
N ILE A 312 -4.45 -11.65 -2.82
CA ILE A 312 -4.72 -10.57 -3.77
C ILE A 312 -4.58 -9.20 -3.09
N ASN A 313 -3.63 -8.40 -3.55
CA ASN A 313 -3.50 -6.99 -3.17
C ASN A 313 -4.00 -6.08 -4.32
N PRO A 314 -5.26 -5.65 -4.35
CA PRO A 314 -5.86 -5.18 -5.57
C PRO A 314 -5.41 -3.76 -5.94
N THR A 315 -4.98 -2.91 -5.01
CA THR A 315 -4.59 -1.51 -5.29
C THR A 315 -5.65 -0.79 -6.12
N MET A 316 -6.94 -1.02 -5.83
CA MET A 316 -8.03 -0.45 -6.61
C MET A 316 -7.95 1.07 -6.68
N THR A 317 -7.50 1.72 -5.60
CA THR A 317 -7.38 3.16 -5.48
C THR A 317 -6.55 3.79 -6.60
N ILE A 318 -5.45 3.15 -7.06
CA ILE A 318 -4.54 3.76 -8.04
C ILE A 318 -5.16 3.96 -9.41
N TYR A 319 -6.12 3.12 -9.80
CA TYR A 319 -6.82 3.25 -11.09
C TYR A 319 -8.13 4.04 -10.97
N SER A 320 -8.49 4.51 -9.78
CA SER A 320 -9.83 5.02 -9.50
C SER A 320 -10.16 6.31 -10.23
N ALA A 321 -9.13 7.14 -10.51
CA ALA A 321 -9.27 8.31 -11.37
C ALA A 321 -9.74 7.93 -12.78
N GLY A 322 -9.47 6.71 -13.23
CA GLY A 322 -10.00 6.17 -14.49
C GLY A 322 -11.52 6.15 -14.55
N ARG A 323 -12.21 6.04 -13.40
CA ARG A 323 -13.68 6.08 -13.28
C ARG A 323 -14.23 7.51 -13.33
N ASN A 324 -13.49 8.49 -12.81
CA ASN A 324 -13.90 9.89 -12.77
C ASN A 324 -12.69 10.79 -12.51
N VAL A 325 -12.01 11.20 -13.58
CA VAL A 325 -10.75 11.95 -13.46
C VAL A 325 -10.99 13.35 -12.90
N MET A 326 -12.14 13.94 -13.20
CA MET A 326 -12.49 15.27 -12.71
C MET A 326 -12.67 15.26 -11.19
N SER A 327 -13.29 14.22 -10.62
CA SER A 327 -13.40 14.09 -9.16
C SER A 327 -12.04 13.86 -8.51
N ALA A 328 -11.21 12.97 -9.08
CA ALA A 328 -9.88 12.69 -8.51
C ALA A 328 -9.00 13.95 -8.51
N LYS A 329 -8.97 14.69 -9.62
CA LYS A 329 -8.22 15.95 -9.74
C LYS A 329 -8.63 17.01 -8.72
N ASN A 330 -9.90 17.03 -8.32
CA ASN A 330 -10.45 18.05 -7.42
C ASN A 330 -10.69 17.52 -6.00
N ALA A 331 -10.04 16.42 -5.61
CA ALA A 331 -10.17 15.93 -4.24
C ALA A 331 -9.67 16.98 -3.23
N ASP A 332 -10.46 17.20 -2.16
CA ASP A 332 -10.28 18.28 -1.18
C ASP A 332 -8.85 18.40 -0.60
N TRP A 333 -8.12 17.28 -0.51
CA TRP A 333 -6.78 17.26 0.07
C TRP A 333 -5.71 17.84 -0.85
N HIS A 334 -5.96 17.98 -2.15
CA HIS A 334 -4.94 18.44 -3.09
C HIS A 334 -4.47 19.85 -2.81
N ASP A 335 -5.37 20.75 -2.41
CA ASP A 335 -5.06 22.17 -2.18
C ASP A 335 -4.04 22.36 -1.04
N THR A 336 -4.15 21.52 0.00
CA THR A 336 -3.34 21.64 1.23
C THR A 336 -2.13 20.72 1.22
N TYR A 337 -2.27 19.49 0.74
CA TYR A 337 -1.30 18.43 1.00
C TYR A 337 -0.57 17.94 -0.25
N THR A 338 -0.89 18.42 -1.45
CA THR A 338 -0.16 18.02 -2.68
C THR A 338 0.92 19.04 -3.03
N LEU A 339 2.16 18.57 -3.10
CA LEU A 339 3.27 19.39 -3.58
C LEU A 339 2.97 19.94 -4.99
N PRO A 340 3.22 21.23 -5.28
CA PRO A 340 3.16 21.77 -6.64
C PRO A 340 3.88 20.93 -7.71
N SER A 341 5.03 20.34 -7.38
CA SER A 341 5.78 19.44 -8.26
C SER A 341 5.05 18.13 -8.54
N LEU A 342 4.36 17.57 -7.54
CA LEU A 342 3.53 16.38 -7.68
C LEU A 342 2.25 16.70 -8.45
N ALA A 343 1.62 17.84 -8.20
CA ALA A 343 0.47 18.32 -8.96
C ALA A 343 0.81 18.53 -10.44
N ALA A 344 1.97 19.12 -10.73
CA ALA A 344 2.50 19.23 -12.09
C ALA A 344 2.80 17.86 -12.71
N PHE A 345 3.33 16.92 -11.92
CA PHE A 345 3.58 15.56 -12.38
C PHE A 345 2.28 14.84 -12.77
N PHE A 346 1.19 15.00 -11.99
CA PHE A 346 -0.14 14.43 -12.31
C PHE A 346 -0.83 15.05 -13.51
N ALA A 347 -0.45 16.27 -13.90
CA ALA A 347 -1.07 16.98 -15.01
C ALA A 347 -0.87 16.20 -16.33
N PRO A 348 -1.81 16.31 -17.29
CA PRO A 348 -1.72 15.57 -18.56
C PRO A 348 -0.35 15.73 -19.23
N SER A 349 0.33 14.60 -19.45
CA SER A 349 1.68 14.56 -20.02
C SER A 349 1.87 13.26 -20.80
N ARG A 350 2.67 13.32 -21.87
CA ARG A 350 3.09 12.14 -22.63
C ARG A 350 4.35 11.49 -22.08
N GLU A 351 5.04 12.18 -21.17
CA GLU A 351 6.33 11.77 -20.62
C GLU A 351 6.21 11.23 -19.20
N ASN A 352 5.27 11.77 -18.41
CA ASN A 352 5.08 11.35 -17.02
C ASN A 352 4.20 10.10 -16.94
N HIS A 353 4.71 9.07 -16.26
CA HIS A 353 3.94 7.85 -15.97
C HIS A 353 2.65 8.16 -15.18
N GLY A 354 1.52 7.62 -15.61
CA GLY A 354 0.23 7.80 -14.94
C GLY A 354 -0.48 9.11 -15.28
N SER A 355 -0.04 9.82 -16.32
CA SER A 355 -0.50 11.17 -16.68
C SER A 355 -1.23 11.22 -18.03
N TYR A 356 -1.86 10.12 -18.41
CA TYR A 356 -2.50 9.86 -19.69
C TYR A 356 -3.85 10.60 -19.93
N TRP A 357 -4.14 11.64 -19.15
CA TRP A 357 -5.43 12.36 -19.12
C TRP A 357 -5.57 13.45 -20.20
N PHE A 358 -4.81 13.39 -21.28
CA PHE A 358 -4.85 14.38 -22.37
C PHE A 358 -5.92 14.09 -23.43
N HIS A 359 -6.57 12.93 -23.38
CA HIS A 359 -7.69 12.56 -24.26
C HIS A 359 -8.66 11.56 -23.58
N TRP A 360 -8.87 11.69 -22.27
CA TRP A 360 -9.72 10.74 -21.52
C TRP A 360 -11.21 10.89 -21.87
N LYS A 361 -11.80 9.88 -22.51
CA LYS A 361 -13.17 9.96 -23.03
C LYS A 361 -14.19 9.44 -22.02
N THR A 362 -15.45 9.87 -22.17
CA THR A 362 -16.59 9.27 -21.46
C THR A 362 -16.66 7.74 -21.63
N ALA A 363 -16.34 7.23 -22.81
CA ALA A 363 -16.30 5.79 -23.06
C ALA A 363 -15.21 5.07 -22.24
N ASP A 364 -14.09 5.74 -21.96
CA ASP A 364 -13.00 5.19 -21.14
C ASP A 364 -13.43 5.15 -19.67
N GLU A 365 -14.06 6.21 -19.15
CA GLU A 365 -14.65 6.19 -17.80
C GLU A 365 -15.75 5.13 -17.63
N ILE A 366 -16.60 4.93 -18.64
CA ILE A 366 -17.62 3.87 -18.62
C ILE A 366 -16.96 2.50 -18.59
N ALA A 367 -15.91 2.28 -19.39
CA ALA A 367 -15.17 1.01 -19.37
C ALA A 367 -14.56 0.74 -17.99
N TRP A 368 -13.93 1.73 -17.37
CA TRP A 368 -13.39 1.60 -16.01
C TRP A 368 -14.48 1.37 -14.96
N LYS A 369 -15.64 2.05 -15.04
CA LYS A 369 -16.76 1.78 -14.12
C LYS A 369 -17.24 0.33 -14.19
N LYS A 370 -17.39 -0.22 -15.40
CA LYS A 370 -17.78 -1.63 -15.60
C LYS A 370 -16.69 -2.60 -15.15
N PHE A 371 -15.43 -2.27 -15.44
CA PHE A 371 -14.28 -3.03 -14.97
C PHE A 371 -14.25 -3.17 -13.46
N TYR A 372 -14.45 -2.07 -12.72
CA TYR A 372 -14.52 -2.11 -11.27
C TYR A 372 -15.67 -2.95 -10.75
N GLN A 373 -16.85 -2.90 -11.37
CA GLN A 373 -17.98 -3.74 -10.95
C GLN A 373 -17.63 -5.23 -11.01
N VAL A 374 -17.01 -5.67 -12.12
CA VAL A 374 -16.58 -7.06 -12.29
C VAL A 374 -15.43 -7.38 -11.33
N TRP A 375 -14.41 -6.54 -11.25
CA TRP A 375 -13.25 -6.78 -10.39
C TRP A 375 -13.64 -6.87 -8.91
N MET A 376 -14.47 -5.95 -8.43
CA MET A 376 -14.99 -5.93 -7.07
C MET A 376 -15.83 -7.16 -6.76
N GLN A 377 -16.64 -7.62 -7.71
CA GLN A 377 -17.37 -8.88 -7.57
C GLN A 377 -16.42 -10.06 -7.36
N PHE A 378 -15.33 -10.15 -8.16
CA PHE A 378 -14.32 -11.20 -7.98
C PHE A 378 -13.70 -11.17 -6.58
N LEU A 379 -13.26 -9.99 -6.13
CA LEU A 379 -12.61 -9.84 -4.83
C LEU A 379 -13.53 -10.25 -3.68
N ASN A 380 -14.80 -9.86 -3.74
CA ASN A 380 -15.77 -10.22 -2.71
C ASN A 380 -16.10 -11.71 -2.71
N GLU A 381 -16.29 -12.32 -3.88
CA GLU A 381 -16.51 -13.77 -4.00
C GLU A 381 -15.29 -14.57 -3.53
N TYR A 382 -14.08 -14.15 -3.91
CA TYR A 382 -12.83 -14.75 -3.46
C TYR A 382 -12.72 -14.73 -1.93
N LYS A 383 -12.90 -13.55 -1.33
CA LYS A 383 -12.92 -13.41 0.12
C LYS A 383 -14.01 -14.24 0.79
N ASN A 384 -15.23 -14.27 0.23
CA ASN A 384 -16.35 -15.04 0.79
C ASN A 384 -16.12 -16.56 0.74
N LYS A 385 -15.27 -17.05 -0.17
CA LYS A 385 -14.83 -18.45 -0.23
C LYS A 385 -13.67 -18.76 0.75
N GLY A 386 -13.14 -17.77 1.45
CA GLY A 386 -12.02 -17.92 2.39
C GLY A 386 -10.68 -17.39 1.87
N GLY A 387 -10.65 -16.82 0.65
CA GLY A 387 -9.48 -16.20 0.08
C GLY A 387 -9.08 -14.92 0.81
N ARG A 388 -7.83 -14.51 0.67
CA ARG A 388 -7.28 -13.35 1.39
C ARG A 388 -7.02 -12.19 0.44
N VAL A 389 -7.56 -11.04 0.84
CA VAL A 389 -7.36 -9.74 0.18
C VAL A 389 -6.68 -8.81 1.17
N THR A 390 -5.67 -8.08 0.71
CA THR A 390 -4.90 -7.12 1.51
C THR A 390 -5.01 -5.71 0.94
N VAL A 391 -4.52 -4.72 1.67
CA VAL A 391 -4.57 -3.30 1.27
C VAL A 391 -3.24 -2.87 0.69
N GLY A 392 -3.30 -2.14 -0.41
CA GLY A 392 -2.16 -1.48 -1.03
C GLY A 392 -2.63 -0.23 -1.76
N SER A 393 -1.85 0.85 -1.76
CA SER A 393 -2.31 2.09 -2.39
C SER A 393 -1.65 2.45 -3.72
N ASP A 394 -0.37 2.09 -3.92
CA ASP A 394 0.41 2.47 -5.11
C ASP A 394 0.41 4.01 -5.34
N SER A 395 0.28 4.77 -4.25
CA SER A 395 0.12 6.23 -4.29
C SER A 395 1.33 6.97 -4.87
N GLY A 396 1.10 8.19 -5.33
CA GLY A 396 2.12 9.04 -5.98
C GLY A 396 2.03 9.06 -7.50
N PHE A 397 0.98 8.45 -8.06
CA PHE A 397 0.60 8.49 -9.48
C PHE A 397 -0.93 8.69 -9.59
N ILE A 398 -1.41 9.04 -10.79
CA ILE A 398 -2.85 8.99 -11.14
C ILE A 398 -3.75 9.73 -10.12
N TYR A 399 -3.31 10.93 -9.69
CA TYR A 399 -3.97 11.75 -8.68
C TYR A 399 -4.15 11.11 -7.29
N GLN A 400 -3.55 9.95 -7.02
CA GLN A 400 -3.59 9.34 -5.69
C GLN A 400 -2.46 9.89 -4.83
N LEU A 401 -2.84 10.56 -3.74
CA LEU A 401 -1.91 11.15 -2.78
C LEU A 401 -1.52 10.14 -1.71
N PHE A 402 -0.24 10.14 -1.30
CA PHE A 402 0.27 9.27 -0.24
C PHE A 402 -0.56 9.38 1.05
N GLY A 403 -0.85 8.24 1.68
CA GLY A 403 -1.71 8.16 2.88
C GLY A 403 -3.20 8.23 2.55
N PHE A 404 -3.63 9.24 1.79
CA PHE A 404 -5.02 9.40 1.36
C PHE A 404 -5.47 8.23 0.46
N GLY A 405 -4.64 7.81 -0.50
CA GLY A 405 -4.94 6.69 -1.38
C GLY A 405 -5.19 5.38 -0.63
N THR A 406 -4.49 5.16 0.49
CA THR A 406 -4.68 3.97 1.36
C THR A 406 -6.06 3.98 2.02
N ILE A 407 -6.53 5.13 2.50
CA ILE A 407 -7.89 5.25 3.07
C ILE A 407 -8.95 5.04 1.99
N LEU A 408 -8.73 5.54 0.77
CA LEU A 408 -9.63 5.31 -0.35
C LEU A 408 -9.69 3.82 -0.75
N GLU A 409 -8.60 3.07 -0.60
CA GLU A 409 -8.60 1.61 -0.79
C GLU A 409 -9.54 0.91 0.20
N LEU A 410 -9.59 1.36 1.46
CA LEU A 410 -10.51 0.82 2.47
C LEU A 410 -11.97 1.03 2.04
N GLU A 411 -12.29 2.24 1.56
CA GLU A 411 -13.63 2.54 1.04
C GLU A 411 -13.98 1.69 -0.17
N MET A 412 -13.02 1.40 -1.05
CA MET A 412 -13.26 0.55 -2.23
C MET A 412 -13.42 -0.92 -1.88
N LEU A 413 -12.72 -1.44 -0.87
CA LEU A 413 -13.01 -2.79 -0.36
C LEU A 413 -14.42 -2.86 0.21
N GLN A 414 -14.87 -1.81 0.92
CA GLN A 414 -16.26 -1.72 1.38
C GLN A 414 -17.24 -1.62 0.20
N GLU A 415 -16.94 -0.82 -0.83
CA GLU A 415 -17.72 -0.73 -2.08
C GLU A 415 -17.83 -2.11 -2.76
N ALA A 416 -16.77 -2.93 -2.69
CA ALA A 416 -16.76 -4.28 -3.24
C ALA A 416 -17.70 -5.25 -2.49
N GLY A 417 -18.16 -4.88 -1.29
CA GLY A 417 -19.07 -5.69 -0.47
C GLY A 417 -18.42 -6.29 0.78
N PHE A 418 -17.23 -5.83 1.15
CA PHE A 418 -16.60 -6.21 2.42
C PHE A 418 -17.31 -5.51 3.57
N HIS A 419 -17.60 -6.25 4.63
CA HIS A 419 -18.00 -5.67 5.91
C HIS A 419 -16.85 -4.84 6.48
N PRO A 420 -17.09 -3.71 7.19
CA PRO A 420 -16.01 -2.87 7.72
C PRO A 420 -14.95 -3.61 8.56
N LEU A 421 -15.35 -4.63 9.32
CA LEU A 421 -14.41 -5.48 10.05
C LEU A 421 -13.50 -6.33 9.14
N GLU A 422 -14.00 -6.76 7.98
CA GLU A 422 -13.20 -7.48 6.98
C GLU A 422 -12.23 -6.52 6.29
N VAL A 423 -12.64 -5.28 6.02
CA VAL A 423 -11.76 -4.22 5.50
C VAL A 423 -10.62 -3.93 6.47
N VAL A 424 -10.93 -3.75 7.76
CA VAL A 424 -9.90 -3.54 8.79
C VAL A 424 -8.96 -4.74 8.86
N ARG A 425 -9.48 -5.97 8.84
CA ARG A 425 -8.67 -7.19 8.84
C ARG A 425 -7.76 -7.31 7.61
N ALA A 426 -8.25 -6.94 6.42
CA ALA A 426 -7.46 -6.83 5.19
C ALA A 426 -6.32 -5.81 5.32
N ALA A 427 -6.60 -4.67 5.95
CA ALA A 427 -5.66 -3.56 6.17
C ALA A 427 -4.66 -3.78 7.31
N THR A 428 -4.76 -4.88 8.06
CA THR A 428 -3.99 -5.09 9.29
C THR A 428 -3.48 -6.52 9.36
N MET A 429 -4.26 -7.44 9.92
CA MET A 429 -3.85 -8.82 10.15
C MET A 429 -3.44 -9.55 8.87
N HIS A 430 -4.27 -9.51 7.82
CA HIS A 430 -3.91 -10.16 6.55
C HIS A 430 -2.74 -9.47 5.86
N GLY A 431 -2.61 -8.15 5.99
CA GLY A 431 -1.44 -7.42 5.49
C GLY A 431 -0.15 -7.86 6.17
N ALA A 432 -0.19 -8.08 7.49
CA ALA A 432 0.93 -8.64 8.24
C ALA A 432 1.20 -10.11 7.86
N GLU A 433 0.16 -10.94 7.75
CA GLU A 433 0.29 -12.34 7.31
C GLU A 433 1.00 -12.44 5.94
N GLU A 434 0.60 -11.63 4.95
CA GLU A 434 1.27 -11.60 3.63
C GLU A 434 2.78 -11.30 3.72
N ILE A 435 3.21 -10.47 4.67
CA ILE A 435 4.62 -10.14 4.88
C ILE A 435 5.39 -11.31 5.51
N PHE A 436 4.79 -11.95 6.52
CA PHE A 436 5.49 -12.94 7.36
C PHE A 436 5.41 -14.38 6.82
N GLU A 437 4.43 -14.69 5.98
CA GLU A 437 4.21 -16.07 5.51
C GLU A 437 5.38 -16.65 4.73
N ALA A 438 6.05 -15.83 3.91
CA ALA A 438 7.17 -16.30 3.13
C ALA A 438 8.35 -16.76 4.00
N SER A 439 8.60 -16.09 5.14
CA SER A 439 9.66 -16.49 6.06
C SER A 439 9.23 -17.60 7.02
N GLY A 440 7.93 -17.88 7.14
CA GLY A 440 7.36 -18.85 8.09
C GLY A 440 7.35 -18.37 9.55
N GLU A 441 7.66 -17.09 9.78
CA GLU A 441 7.65 -16.49 11.12
C GLU A 441 6.23 -16.06 11.52
N PRO A 442 5.88 -16.05 12.82
CA PRO A 442 4.60 -15.53 13.26
C PRO A 442 4.53 -14.00 13.12
N ILE A 443 3.33 -13.45 12.90
CA ILE A 443 3.14 -12.00 12.86
C ILE A 443 3.60 -11.33 14.17
N GLU A 444 4.33 -10.22 14.04
CA GLU A 444 4.74 -9.39 15.18
C GLU A 444 3.84 -8.16 15.38
N TYR A 445 3.00 -7.83 14.40
CA TYR A 445 2.12 -6.66 14.34
C TYR A 445 0.88 -6.98 13.47
N GLY A 446 0.00 -6.00 13.26
CA GLY A 446 -1.26 -6.17 12.51
C GLY A 446 -2.45 -6.62 13.37
N VAL A 447 -2.22 -6.88 14.66
CA VAL A 447 -3.26 -7.17 15.66
C VAL A 447 -2.88 -6.49 16.98
N VAL A 448 -3.85 -5.91 17.69
CA VAL A 448 -3.62 -5.33 19.02
C VAL A 448 -3.82 -6.41 20.08
N ARG A 449 -2.72 -7.06 20.48
CA ARG A 449 -2.72 -8.18 21.44
C ARG A 449 -1.47 -8.17 22.31
N PRO A 450 -1.55 -8.58 23.60
CA PRO A 450 -0.37 -8.74 24.43
C PRO A 450 0.69 -9.64 23.78
N GLY A 451 1.95 -9.24 23.87
CA GLY A 451 3.11 -9.90 23.27
C GLY A 451 3.47 -9.42 21.86
N LEU A 452 2.59 -8.68 21.19
CA LEU A 452 2.87 -8.08 19.88
C LEU A 452 3.44 -6.65 20.03
N ARG A 453 4.06 -6.15 18.96
CA ARG A 453 4.56 -4.78 18.90
C ARG A 453 3.42 -3.77 19.03
N ALA A 454 3.74 -2.64 19.65
CA ALA A 454 2.83 -1.53 19.83
C ALA A 454 2.72 -0.68 18.55
N ASP A 455 2.01 -1.24 17.57
CA ASP A 455 1.70 -0.61 16.29
C ASP A 455 0.18 -0.37 16.22
N MET A 456 -0.26 0.87 16.44
CA MET A 456 -1.68 1.24 16.64
C MET A 456 -1.97 2.63 16.05
N LEU A 457 -3.24 2.90 15.76
CA LEU A 457 -3.73 4.26 15.53
C LEU A 457 -4.91 4.57 16.47
N ILE A 458 -5.10 5.85 16.77
CA ILE A 458 -6.20 6.35 17.60
C ILE A 458 -6.97 7.41 16.82
N VAL A 459 -8.30 7.26 16.77
CA VAL A 459 -9.20 8.17 16.05
C VAL A 459 -10.45 8.47 16.88
N GLU A 460 -10.96 9.70 16.79
CA GLU A 460 -12.05 10.17 17.66
C GLU A 460 -13.42 9.57 17.30
N GLU A 461 -13.69 9.36 16.01
CA GLU A 461 -14.94 8.77 15.53
C GLU A 461 -14.76 7.29 15.15
N ASN A 462 -15.86 6.55 15.13
CA ASN A 462 -15.87 5.12 14.81
C ASN A 462 -15.46 4.87 13.35
N PRO A 463 -14.27 4.33 13.05
CA PRO A 463 -13.85 4.08 11.67
C PRO A 463 -14.65 2.95 11.01
N LEU A 464 -15.30 2.06 11.78
CA LEU A 464 -16.17 1.02 11.23
C LEU A 464 -17.51 1.56 10.72
N ALA A 465 -17.89 2.77 11.15
CA ALA A 465 -19.11 3.43 10.68
C ALA A 465 -18.84 4.28 9.43
N ASP A 466 -17.66 4.87 9.31
CA ASP A 466 -17.27 5.73 8.19
C ASP A 466 -15.75 5.81 8.08
N PHE A 467 -15.13 5.17 7.09
CA PHE A 467 -13.68 5.21 6.90
C PHE A 467 -13.15 6.61 6.58
N LYS A 468 -14.00 7.56 6.15
CA LYS A 468 -13.56 8.94 5.87
C LYS A 468 -12.99 9.65 7.10
N VAL A 469 -13.33 9.19 8.30
CA VAL A 469 -12.76 9.71 9.55
C VAL A 469 -11.27 9.36 9.71
N LEU A 470 -10.70 8.52 8.84
CA LEU A 470 -9.27 8.23 8.81
C LEU A 470 -8.48 9.14 7.87
N TYR A 471 -9.13 9.87 6.95
CA TYR A 471 -8.42 10.85 6.12
C TYR A 471 -7.79 11.95 6.98
N GLY A 472 -6.61 12.44 6.60
CA GLY A 472 -5.94 13.52 7.32
C GLY A 472 -6.77 14.80 7.42
N THR A 473 -7.63 15.07 6.43
CA THR A 473 -8.61 16.17 6.45
C THR A 473 -9.74 15.97 7.45
N GLY A 474 -9.95 14.74 7.94
CA GLY A 474 -11.20 14.32 8.57
C GLY A 474 -12.40 14.35 7.61
N ALA A 475 -13.57 14.04 8.15
CA ALA A 475 -14.83 14.00 7.44
C ALA A 475 -15.73 15.18 7.83
N ILE A 476 -16.53 15.67 6.88
CA ILE A 476 -17.52 16.72 7.15
C ILE A 476 -18.66 16.16 8.01
N ARG A 477 -19.08 16.94 9.01
CA ARG A 477 -20.23 16.74 9.89
C ARG A 477 -20.99 18.05 10.06
N LEU A 478 -22.22 17.95 10.55
CA LEU A 478 -22.99 19.09 11.07
C LEU A 478 -23.07 18.96 12.60
N ASN A 479 -22.80 20.04 13.32
CA ASN A 479 -23.06 20.10 14.76
C ASN A 479 -24.55 20.37 15.04
N ASP A 480 -24.94 20.38 16.32
CA ASP A 480 -26.33 20.61 16.75
C ASP A 480 -26.83 22.02 16.40
N GLU A 481 -25.92 22.97 16.19
CA GLU A 481 -26.21 24.34 15.75
C GLU A 481 -26.42 24.46 14.22
N GLY A 482 -26.09 23.42 13.44
CA GLY A 482 -26.21 23.39 11.98
C GLY A 482 -24.98 23.91 11.22
N ASP A 483 -23.86 24.15 11.89
CA ASP A 483 -22.57 24.53 11.31
C ASP A 483 -21.81 23.32 10.75
N VAL A 484 -21.13 23.53 9.62
CA VAL A 484 -20.22 22.54 9.03
C VAL A 484 -18.94 22.47 9.84
N VAL A 485 -18.63 21.28 10.36
CA VAL A 485 -17.38 20.98 11.08
C VAL A 485 -16.67 19.79 10.44
N ARG A 486 -15.34 19.71 10.59
CA ARG A 486 -14.59 18.50 10.23
C ARG A 486 -14.26 17.71 11.50
N LYS A 487 -14.52 16.41 11.48
CA LYS A 487 -14.27 15.47 12.58
C LYS A 487 -13.41 14.31 12.11
N GLY A 488 -12.66 13.73 13.05
CA GLY A 488 -11.72 12.65 12.75
C GLY A 488 -10.40 13.16 12.16
N GLY A 489 -9.88 12.39 11.21
CA GLY A 489 -8.46 12.23 10.97
C GLY A 489 -7.79 11.54 12.14
N VAL A 490 -6.77 10.73 11.86
CA VAL A 490 -6.00 10.07 12.92
C VAL A 490 -5.53 11.13 13.90
N LYS A 491 -5.76 10.86 15.18
CA LYS A 491 -5.16 11.60 16.27
C LYS A 491 -3.72 11.13 16.33
N TRP A 492 -3.45 9.99 16.97
CA TRP A 492 -2.09 9.54 17.21
C TRP A 492 -1.83 8.27 16.39
N THR A 493 -0.62 8.17 15.85
CA THR A 493 -0.08 6.94 15.27
C THR A 493 1.02 6.44 16.19
N ILE A 494 0.97 5.19 16.59
CA ILE A 494 1.95 4.57 17.48
C ILE A 494 2.66 3.49 16.67
N LYS A 495 3.99 3.57 16.56
CA LYS A 495 4.81 2.61 15.80
C LYS A 495 6.03 2.25 16.64
N ASP A 496 6.27 0.95 16.85
CA ASP A 496 7.29 0.44 17.78
C ASP A 496 7.21 1.08 19.18
N GLY A 497 6.01 1.43 19.65
CA GLY A 497 5.81 2.13 20.93
C GLY A 497 6.22 3.61 20.95
N MET A 498 6.70 4.17 19.84
CA MET A 498 6.85 5.61 19.64
C MET A 498 5.51 6.24 19.27
N VAL A 499 5.21 7.40 19.81
CA VAL A 499 3.95 8.12 19.60
C VAL A 499 4.17 9.26 18.62
N PHE A 500 3.41 9.31 17.55
CA PHE A 500 3.43 10.38 16.56
C PHE A 500 2.09 11.12 16.59
N ASP A 501 2.14 12.44 16.75
CA ASP A 501 0.96 13.30 16.60
C ASP A 501 0.67 13.48 15.10
N ALA A 502 -0.36 12.79 14.59
CA ALA A 502 -0.70 12.84 13.17
C ALA A 502 -1.17 14.22 12.72
N LYS A 503 -1.70 15.06 13.63
CA LYS A 503 -2.08 16.44 13.29
C LYS A 503 -0.86 17.31 13.08
N GLN A 504 0.17 17.17 13.92
CA GLN A 504 1.43 17.85 13.71
C GLN A 504 2.12 17.39 12.41
N LEU A 505 2.14 16.07 12.14
CA LEU A 505 2.69 15.54 10.89
C LEU A 505 2.00 16.13 9.65
N LEU A 506 0.68 16.28 9.66
CA LEU A 506 -0.06 16.94 8.57
C LEU A 506 0.26 18.43 8.47
N GLN A 507 0.43 19.12 9.59
CA GLN A 507 0.83 20.52 9.59
C GLN A 507 2.20 20.70 8.94
N ASP A 508 3.18 19.85 9.29
CA ASP A 508 4.51 19.88 8.66
C ASP A 508 4.42 19.65 7.14
N VAL A 509 3.57 18.72 6.70
CA VAL A 509 3.33 18.47 5.27
C VAL A 509 2.72 19.69 4.59
N ALA A 510 1.73 20.33 5.21
CA ALA A 510 1.13 21.56 4.68
C ALA A 510 2.17 22.69 4.56
N ASP A 511 3.05 22.82 5.55
CA ASP A 511 4.13 23.81 5.54
C ASP A 511 5.15 23.52 4.43
N MET A 512 5.48 22.26 4.17
CA MET A 512 6.31 21.85 3.01
C MET A 512 5.66 22.23 1.68
N VAL A 513 4.35 22.02 1.55
CA VAL A 513 3.58 22.40 0.35
C VAL A 513 3.59 23.91 0.14
N GLU A 514 3.34 24.70 1.18
CA GLU A 514 3.38 26.16 1.11
C GLU A 514 4.79 26.68 0.82
N ALA A 515 5.83 26.07 1.40
CA ALA A 515 7.22 26.41 1.10
C ALA A 515 7.54 26.20 -0.39
N GLN A 516 7.11 25.08 -0.99
CA GLN A 516 7.32 24.85 -2.42
C GLN A 516 6.50 25.81 -3.30
N LYS A 517 5.28 26.19 -2.89
CA LYS A 517 4.49 27.23 -3.58
C LYS A 517 5.21 28.59 -3.57
N ALA A 518 5.84 28.96 -2.45
CA ALA A 518 6.51 30.24 -2.28
C ALA A 518 7.78 30.40 -3.14
N VAL A 519 8.47 29.31 -3.46
CA VAL A 519 9.66 29.32 -4.33
C VAL A 519 9.29 29.62 -5.80
N GLY A 520 8.01 29.46 -6.17
CA GLY A 520 7.53 29.57 -7.54
C GLY A 520 7.89 28.33 -8.37
N GLN A 521 7.04 27.95 -9.32
CA GLN A 521 7.40 26.90 -10.28
C GLN A 521 8.64 27.38 -11.07
N PRO A 522 9.66 26.53 -11.28
CA PRO A 522 10.59 26.78 -12.37
C PRO A 522 9.74 26.90 -13.63
N THR A 523 9.74 28.09 -14.24
CA THR A 523 9.22 28.25 -15.59
C THR A 523 10.09 27.37 -16.47
N GLY A 524 9.54 26.23 -16.90
CA GLY A 524 10.16 25.43 -17.94
C GLY A 524 10.12 26.24 -19.24
N ASP A 525 11.23 26.91 -19.53
CA ASP A 525 11.56 27.40 -20.88
C ASP A 525 12.09 26.26 -21.75
#